data_AF-A0A3N5JIN3-F1
#
_entry.id   AF-A0A3N5JIN3-F1
#
_cell.length_a   1.000
_cell.length_b   1.000
_cell.length_c   1.000
_cell.angle_alpha   90.00
_cell.angle_beta   90.00
_cell.angle_gamma   90.00
#
_symmetry.space_group_name_H-M   'P 1'
#
loop_
_entity.id
_entity.type
_entity.pdbx_description
1 polymer ?
#
loop_
_entity_poly.entity_id
_entity_poly.type
_entity_poly.pdbx_seq_one_letter_code
_entity_poly.pdbx_strand_id
1 'polypeptide(L)'
;NMSIEQIGGILRAENLNMPSGNVEMGEMNYPLRVQGEFESSEQIKNIVLGNFQGKTVFLKDVANVNDSIRKMTIDAKMNGKPGIEMMVQKKSGANTVKIAREIKKELGKLQKTLPSDVKIMTIFDTSDFITHSINNLSETLLFAFIFVVLVVLFFLGRWRATLIIILTIPISLIVAFIYLGVSGNTINIISLSALSIAIGMVVDDAIVVLENITKHIERGSTPREASIYATNEVWLAVIATTLTIVAVFFPMTMVSGLAGIMFKQLGWIVTITIVTSALAAITLTPMLSSKMLILQSKRKKTGRFSHERLVVPWLNKLDNFYVKTLHWALHHRRTVVFGAIGIFIGSLVLAGYFVKAEFLPQSDEGQITAYVELPAGTRVDESVKIARLVEDYINREIPEKTLVSTTAGAYDEASFAALFTKSGSNIINFTIALTTVSERERSVFEIADNLRTFIGTFPEITKYNVTTSQGGMMGGSNTVDVEIFGYDLEQTTALANQVAEKVKKLNGARDVTISREKAKPELRILLDQEKMSQNGLNTATV
;
A
#
# COMPACT_ATOMS: atom_id res chain seq x y z
N ASN A 1 -37.43 41.08 -29.68
CA ASN A 1 -37.47 39.79 -28.94
C ASN A 1 -36.44 38.87 -29.55
N MET A 2 -35.34 38.60 -28.84
CA MET A 2 -34.35 37.60 -29.22
C MET A 2 -34.45 36.42 -28.26
N SER A 3 -34.34 35.20 -28.76
CA SER A 3 -34.29 34.00 -27.93
C SER A 3 -32.87 33.71 -27.46
N ILE A 4 -32.72 32.92 -26.39
CA ILE A 4 -31.41 32.52 -25.84
C ILE A 4 -30.64 31.70 -26.88
N GLU A 5 -31.34 30.89 -27.67
CA GLU A 5 -30.79 30.05 -28.74
C GLU A 5 -30.23 30.91 -29.87
N GLN A 6 -30.90 32.02 -30.23
CA GLN A 6 -30.41 32.97 -31.23
C GLN A 6 -29.12 33.64 -30.77
N ILE A 7 -29.07 34.11 -29.51
CA ILE A 7 -27.85 34.69 -28.92
C ILE A 7 -26.72 33.65 -28.92
N GLY A 8 -27.01 32.42 -28.48
CA GLY A 8 -26.05 31.32 -28.46
C GLY A 8 -25.55 30.91 -29.85
N GLY A 9 -26.41 30.97 -30.87
CA GLY A 9 -26.06 30.71 -32.27
C GLY A 9 -25.10 31.78 -32.82
N ILE A 10 -25.37 33.05 -32.55
CA ILE A 10 -24.50 34.17 -32.96
C ILE A 10 -23.14 34.08 -32.28
N LEU A 11 -23.11 33.82 -30.97
CA LEU A 11 -21.86 33.64 -30.22
C LEU A 11 -21.01 32.49 -30.78
N ARG A 12 -21.63 31.38 -31.20
CA ARG A 12 -20.91 30.26 -31.83
C ARG A 12 -20.41 30.60 -33.24
N ALA A 13 -21.18 31.37 -34.00
CA ALA A 13 -20.81 31.76 -35.37
C ALA A 13 -19.65 32.76 -35.37
N GLU A 14 -19.64 33.69 -34.42
CA GLU A 14 -18.59 34.69 -34.26
C GLU A 14 -17.33 34.10 -33.61
N ASN A 15 -17.46 33.19 -32.63
CA ASN A 15 -16.33 32.53 -31.96
C ASN A 15 -15.75 31.36 -32.77
N LEU A 16 -15.30 31.61 -34.00
CA LEU A 16 -14.90 30.54 -34.91
C LEU A 16 -13.50 30.77 -35.51
N ASN A 17 -12.69 29.71 -35.47
CA ASN A 17 -11.33 29.71 -36.02
C ASN A 17 -11.30 28.79 -37.25
N MET A 18 -11.28 29.38 -38.44
CA MET A 18 -11.50 28.68 -39.71
C MET A 18 -10.27 28.78 -40.62
N PRO A 19 -9.71 27.67 -41.12
CA PRO A 19 -8.76 27.72 -42.22
C PRO A 19 -9.50 28.13 -43.51
N SER A 20 -8.99 29.15 -44.19
CA SER A 20 -9.62 29.71 -45.40
C SER A 20 -8.89 29.30 -46.68
N GLY A 21 -8.14 28.20 -46.62
CA GLY A 21 -7.31 27.70 -47.72
C GLY A 21 -5.90 28.30 -47.71
N ASN A 22 -5.21 28.21 -48.83
CA ASN A 22 -3.91 28.84 -49.01
C ASN A 22 -3.96 29.81 -50.20
N VAL A 23 -3.14 30.85 -50.16
CA VAL A 23 -2.97 31.81 -51.25
C VAL A 23 -1.53 31.74 -51.73
N GLU A 24 -1.36 31.42 -53.01
CA GLU A 24 -0.06 31.42 -53.67
C GLU A 24 0.33 32.87 -54.04
N MET A 25 1.46 33.35 -53.52
CA MET A 25 2.00 34.67 -53.83
C MET A 25 3.49 34.56 -54.15
N GLY A 26 3.83 34.79 -55.42
CA GLY A 26 5.20 34.61 -55.92
C GLY A 26 5.61 33.13 -55.91
N GLU A 27 6.75 32.83 -55.29
CA GLU A 27 7.26 31.45 -55.13
C GLU A 27 6.77 30.77 -53.84
N MET A 28 5.98 31.45 -53.00
CA MET A 28 5.56 30.94 -51.69
C MET A 28 4.04 30.74 -51.62
N ASN A 29 3.63 29.68 -50.91
CA ASN A 29 2.23 29.36 -50.63
C ASN A 29 1.91 29.70 -49.18
N TYR A 30 0.99 30.65 -48.95
CA TYR A 30 0.66 31.15 -47.62
C TYR A 30 -0.66 30.56 -47.13
N PRO A 31 -0.70 29.89 -45.96
CA PRO A 31 -1.96 29.47 -45.38
C PRO A 31 -2.77 30.68 -44.89
N LEU A 32 -4.00 30.81 -45.38
CA LEU A 32 -4.96 31.83 -44.98
C LEU A 32 -5.80 31.29 -43.82
N ARG A 33 -5.90 32.03 -42.73
CA ARG A 33 -6.71 31.68 -41.55
C ARG A 33 -7.55 32.87 -41.13
N VAL A 34 -8.84 32.64 -40.92
CA VAL A 34 -9.73 33.61 -40.30
C VAL A 34 -9.82 33.29 -38.81
N GLN A 35 -9.38 34.23 -37.99
CA GLN A 35 -9.43 34.15 -36.53
C GLN A 35 -10.61 34.98 -36.03
N GLY A 36 -11.70 34.32 -35.65
CA GLY A 36 -12.84 34.92 -34.95
C GLY A 36 -12.89 34.61 -33.45
N GLU A 37 -11.91 33.88 -32.92
CA GLU A 37 -11.89 33.53 -31.48
C GLU A 37 -11.79 34.77 -30.60
N PHE A 38 -12.59 34.83 -29.54
CA PHE A 38 -12.57 35.97 -28.61
C PHE A 38 -11.37 35.90 -27.67
N GLU A 39 -10.60 36.98 -27.61
CA GLU A 39 -9.44 37.12 -26.72
C GLU A 39 -9.82 37.69 -25.34
N SER A 40 -10.94 38.43 -25.27
CA SER A 40 -11.38 39.08 -24.03
C SER A 40 -12.89 39.17 -23.93
N SER A 41 -13.38 39.25 -22.69
CA SER A 41 -14.81 39.49 -22.40
C SER A 41 -15.33 40.80 -23.00
N GLU A 42 -14.46 41.78 -23.25
CA GLU A 42 -14.85 43.09 -23.79
C GLU A 42 -15.20 43.01 -25.28
N GLN A 43 -14.54 42.12 -26.03
CA GLN A 43 -14.93 41.81 -27.41
C GLN A 43 -16.31 41.16 -27.44
N ILE A 44 -16.58 40.23 -26.52
CA ILE A 44 -17.86 39.53 -26.39
C ILE A 44 -19.01 40.52 -26.15
N LYS A 45 -18.82 41.53 -25.28
CA LYS A 45 -19.83 42.58 -25.00
C LYS A 45 -20.25 43.38 -26.22
N ASN A 46 -19.32 43.60 -27.16
CA ASN A 46 -19.53 44.44 -28.34
C ASN A 46 -19.93 43.64 -29.58
N ILE A 47 -20.26 42.35 -29.43
CA ILE A 47 -20.83 41.55 -30.51
C ILE A 47 -22.19 42.12 -30.90
N VAL A 48 -22.38 42.27 -32.21
CA VAL A 48 -23.65 42.69 -32.79
C VAL A 48 -24.58 41.49 -32.84
N LEU A 49 -25.66 41.57 -32.08
CA LEU A 49 -26.70 40.55 -32.05
C LEU A 49 -27.73 40.72 -33.18
N GLY A 50 -27.85 41.93 -33.71
CA GLY A 50 -28.73 42.24 -34.82
C GLY A 50 -28.97 43.73 -34.99
N ASN A 51 -29.89 44.07 -35.89
CA ASN A 51 -30.34 45.44 -36.11
C ASN A 51 -31.87 45.50 -35.99
N PHE A 52 -32.38 46.44 -35.19
CA PHE A 52 -33.81 46.69 -35.05
C PHE A 52 -34.12 48.15 -35.38
N GLN A 53 -34.95 48.37 -36.41
CA GLN A 53 -35.35 49.72 -36.86
C GLN A 53 -34.16 50.67 -37.13
N GLY A 54 -33.07 50.15 -37.69
CA GLY A 54 -31.87 50.93 -38.00
C GLY A 54 -30.90 51.09 -36.84
N LYS A 55 -31.23 50.60 -35.63
CA LYS A 55 -30.34 50.61 -34.47
C LYS A 55 -29.69 49.24 -34.28
N THR A 56 -28.36 49.24 -34.21
CA THR A 56 -27.58 48.05 -33.87
C THR A 56 -27.78 47.69 -32.40
N VAL A 57 -28.07 46.42 -32.12
CA VAL A 57 -28.22 45.87 -30.77
C VAL A 57 -26.97 45.05 -30.46
N PHE A 58 -26.30 45.38 -29.37
CA PHE A 58 -25.11 44.68 -28.89
C PHE A 58 -25.46 43.68 -27.79
N LEU A 59 -24.56 42.72 -27.53
CA LEU A 59 -24.75 41.79 -26.43
C LEU A 59 -24.87 42.49 -25.07
N LYS A 60 -24.09 43.55 -24.84
CA LYS A 60 -24.18 44.39 -23.63
C LYS A 60 -25.55 45.03 -23.39
N ASP A 61 -26.38 45.16 -24.42
CA ASP A 61 -27.72 45.75 -24.30
C ASP A 61 -28.75 44.75 -23.75
N VAL A 62 -28.46 43.44 -23.82
CA VAL A 62 -29.40 42.37 -23.46
C VAL A 62 -28.86 41.38 -22.42
N ALA A 63 -27.55 41.37 -22.17
CA ALA A 63 -26.90 40.46 -21.23
C ALA A 63 -25.70 41.13 -20.52
N ASN A 64 -25.40 40.65 -19.32
CA ASN A 64 -24.19 41.05 -18.60
C ASN A 64 -23.07 40.04 -18.86
N VAL A 65 -21.92 40.51 -19.33
CA VAL A 65 -20.73 39.68 -19.61
C VAL A 65 -19.68 39.98 -18.56
N ASN A 66 -19.48 39.05 -17.64
CA ASN A 66 -18.49 39.16 -16.58
C ASN A 66 -17.38 38.14 -16.83
N ASP A 67 -16.14 38.61 -16.85
CA ASP A 67 -14.99 37.74 -16.69
C ASP A 67 -14.94 37.29 -15.22
N SER A 68 -15.19 36.01 -15.00
CA SER A 68 -15.29 35.44 -13.66
C SER A 68 -14.69 34.05 -13.62
N ILE A 69 -14.24 33.65 -12.44
CA ILE A 69 -13.78 32.29 -12.22
C ILE A 69 -14.96 31.32 -12.30
N ARG A 70 -14.72 30.15 -12.89
CA ARG A 70 -15.68 29.05 -12.90
C ARG A 70 -16.16 28.79 -11.47
N LYS A 71 -17.47 28.64 -11.30
CA LYS A 71 -18.07 28.29 -10.00
C LYS A 71 -17.34 27.09 -9.42
N MET A 72 -16.83 27.24 -8.19
CA MET A 72 -16.14 26.15 -7.50
C MET A 72 -17.13 25.01 -7.28
N THR A 73 -16.92 23.90 -7.98
CA THR A 73 -17.64 22.64 -7.75
C THR A 73 -17.02 21.84 -6.61
N ILE A 74 -15.78 22.20 -6.27
CA ILE A 74 -14.94 21.54 -5.28
C ILE A 74 -14.18 22.59 -4.48
N ASP A 75 -14.17 22.43 -3.17
CA ASP A 75 -13.31 23.16 -2.24
C ASP A 75 -12.24 22.18 -1.76
N ALA A 76 -10.99 22.44 -2.18
CA ALA A 76 -9.83 21.65 -1.77
C ALA A 76 -8.91 22.53 -0.92
N LYS A 77 -8.53 22.02 0.25
CA LYS A 77 -7.71 22.72 1.23
C LYS A 77 -6.63 21.84 1.81
N MET A 78 -5.46 22.44 2.00
CA MET A 78 -4.32 21.82 2.66
C MET A 78 -3.96 22.63 3.90
N ASN A 79 -4.08 22.02 5.09
CA ASN A 79 -3.85 22.66 6.38
C ASN A 79 -4.61 24.01 6.52
N GLY A 80 -5.92 24.02 6.22
CA GLY A 80 -6.76 25.23 6.32
C GLY A 80 -6.62 26.24 5.18
N LYS A 81 -5.66 26.06 4.27
CA LYS A 81 -5.38 26.99 3.16
C LYS A 81 -5.90 26.44 1.83
N PRO A 82 -6.43 27.28 0.92
CA PRO A 82 -6.83 26.85 -0.42
C PRO A 82 -5.67 26.17 -1.15
N GLY A 83 -5.94 25.03 -1.80
CA GLY A 83 -4.93 24.25 -2.51
C GLY A 83 -5.53 23.46 -3.66
N ILE A 84 -4.65 22.92 -4.51
CA ILE A 84 -5.03 22.02 -5.60
C ILE A 84 -4.33 20.69 -5.37
N GLU A 85 -5.10 19.60 -5.46
CA GLU A 85 -4.56 18.25 -5.41
C GLU A 85 -4.11 17.81 -6.80
N MET A 86 -2.91 17.24 -6.88
CA MET A 86 -2.39 16.63 -8.11
C MET A 86 -2.04 15.18 -7.82
N MET A 87 -2.73 14.27 -8.49
CA MET A 87 -2.46 12.83 -8.40
C MET A 87 -1.51 12.42 -9.52
N VAL A 88 -0.41 11.75 -9.17
CA VAL A 88 0.53 11.20 -10.16
C VAL A 88 0.49 9.68 -10.09
N GLN A 89 0.14 9.05 -11.20
CA GLN A 89 0.12 7.59 -11.32
C GLN A 89 1.28 7.10 -12.19
N LYS A 90 1.99 6.08 -11.70
CA LYS A 90 3.03 5.42 -12.49
C LYS A 90 2.40 4.59 -13.61
N LYS A 91 3.07 4.55 -14.78
CA LYS A 91 2.75 3.57 -15.82
C LYS A 91 3.02 2.14 -15.33
N SER A 92 2.31 1.17 -15.91
CA SER A 92 2.55 -0.25 -15.61
C SER A 92 4.03 -0.63 -15.88
N GLY A 93 4.58 -1.50 -15.04
CA GLY A 93 5.99 -1.94 -15.12
C GLY A 93 7.05 -0.92 -14.68
N ALA A 94 6.67 0.35 -14.41
CA ALA A 94 7.65 1.35 -14.01
C ALA A 94 8.01 1.27 -12.52
N ASN A 95 9.26 1.65 -12.21
CA ASN A 95 9.81 1.64 -10.84
C ASN A 95 9.33 2.88 -10.05
N THR A 96 8.55 2.62 -9.00
CA THR A 96 7.94 3.66 -8.15
C THR A 96 8.98 4.56 -7.49
N VAL A 97 10.04 4.01 -6.90
CA VAL A 97 11.07 4.79 -6.15
C VAL A 97 11.87 5.68 -7.09
N LYS A 98 12.24 5.17 -8.27
CA LYS A 98 12.95 5.96 -9.28
C LYS A 98 12.09 7.15 -9.75
N ILE A 99 10.82 6.89 -10.10
CA ILE A 99 9.89 7.93 -10.56
C ILE A 99 9.67 8.97 -9.47
N ALA A 100 9.41 8.55 -8.22
CA ALA A 100 9.20 9.48 -7.12
C ALA A 100 10.42 10.38 -6.89
N ARG A 101 11.64 9.85 -7.00
CA ARG A 101 12.88 10.63 -6.91
C ARG A 101 13.00 11.65 -8.05
N GLU A 102 12.66 11.26 -9.27
CA GLU A 102 12.65 12.17 -10.43
C GLU A 102 11.60 13.27 -10.26
N ILE A 103 10.39 12.93 -9.80
CA ILE A 103 9.32 13.90 -9.49
C ILE A 103 9.79 14.86 -8.39
N LYS A 104 10.29 14.38 -7.25
CA LYS A 104 10.81 15.23 -6.16
C LYS A 104 11.90 16.19 -6.66
N LYS A 105 12.76 15.73 -7.58
CA LYS A 105 13.79 16.57 -8.21
C LYS A 105 13.19 17.66 -9.09
N GLU A 106 12.20 17.35 -9.93
CA GLU A 106 11.53 18.35 -10.78
C GLU A 106 10.67 19.31 -9.97
N LEU A 107 9.96 18.83 -8.94
CA LEU A 107 9.21 19.68 -8.00
C LEU A 107 10.15 20.67 -7.29
N GLY A 108 11.36 20.25 -6.92
CA GLY A 108 12.38 21.14 -6.34
C GLY A 108 12.87 22.23 -7.31
N LYS A 109 12.78 22.02 -8.63
CA LYS A 109 13.04 23.07 -9.63
C LYS A 109 11.84 23.98 -9.81
N LEU A 110 10.63 23.41 -9.91
CA LEU A 110 9.38 24.15 -10.06
C LEU A 110 9.11 25.06 -8.85
N GLN A 111 9.42 24.61 -7.64
CA GLN A 111 9.27 25.41 -6.42
C GLN A 111 10.10 26.71 -6.46
N LYS A 112 11.19 26.77 -7.26
CA LYS A 112 12.00 27.98 -7.43
C LYS A 112 11.43 28.97 -8.44
N THR A 113 10.59 28.51 -9.35
CA THR A 113 9.94 29.36 -10.37
C THR A 113 8.57 29.85 -9.90
N LEU A 114 8.00 29.24 -8.86
CA LEU A 114 6.71 29.61 -8.32
C LEU A 114 6.80 30.89 -7.45
N PRO A 115 5.72 31.68 -7.39
CA PRO A 115 5.56 32.76 -6.42
C PRO A 115 5.78 32.30 -4.97
N SER A 116 6.22 33.20 -4.09
CA SER A 116 6.60 32.88 -2.71
C SER A 116 5.45 32.41 -1.81
N ASP A 117 4.21 32.69 -2.21
CA ASP A 117 2.97 32.28 -1.56
C ASP A 117 2.49 30.87 -1.98
N VAL A 118 3.05 30.30 -3.04
CA VAL A 118 2.69 28.95 -3.52
C VAL A 118 3.67 27.91 -2.96
N LYS A 119 3.14 26.96 -2.19
CA LYS A 119 3.92 25.84 -1.62
C LYS A 119 3.42 24.51 -2.15
N ILE A 120 4.35 23.68 -2.63
CA ILE A 120 4.07 22.29 -2.99
C ILE A 120 4.27 21.43 -1.75
N MET A 121 3.25 20.66 -1.39
CA MET A 121 3.30 19.70 -0.28
C MET A 121 2.94 18.32 -0.81
N THR A 122 3.68 17.30 -0.38
CA THR A 122 3.38 15.91 -0.72
C THR A 122 2.38 15.36 0.28
N ILE A 123 1.16 15.05 -0.18
CA ILE A 123 0.10 14.45 0.63
C ILE A 123 0.41 12.96 0.87
N PHE A 124 0.81 12.25 -0.19
CA PHE A 124 1.03 10.82 -0.16
C PHE A 124 2.13 10.40 -1.15
N ASP A 125 3.03 9.53 -0.69
CA ASP A 125 4.11 8.96 -1.52
C ASP A 125 4.36 7.49 -1.18
N THR A 126 3.86 6.59 -2.03
CA THR A 126 4.11 5.14 -1.94
C THR A 126 5.59 4.76 -1.91
N SER A 127 6.50 5.60 -2.45
CA SER A 127 7.93 5.31 -2.48
C SER A 127 8.58 5.39 -1.10
N ASP A 128 8.05 6.20 -0.19
CA ASP A 128 8.57 6.32 1.17
C ASP A 128 8.33 4.99 1.91
N PHE A 129 7.14 4.40 1.78
CA PHE A 129 6.84 3.07 2.32
C PHE A 129 7.79 1.98 1.77
N ILE A 130 8.03 1.97 0.45
CA ILE A 130 8.95 1.00 -0.17
C ILE A 130 10.38 1.22 0.34
N THR A 131 10.83 2.48 0.45
CA THR A 131 12.19 2.82 0.89
C THR A 131 12.40 2.45 2.35
N HIS A 132 11.44 2.79 3.22
CA HIS A 132 11.45 2.36 4.63
C HIS A 132 11.43 0.84 4.75
N SER A 133 10.64 0.13 3.95
CA SER A 133 10.62 -1.34 3.94
C SER A 133 11.97 -1.95 3.53
N ILE A 134 12.65 -1.38 2.54
CA ILE A 134 13.99 -1.81 2.11
C ILE A 134 15.04 -1.50 3.19
N ASN A 135 14.96 -0.33 3.83
CA ASN A 135 15.86 0.04 4.93
C ASN A 135 15.66 -0.91 6.12
N ASN A 136 14.41 -1.17 6.52
CA ASN A 136 14.07 -2.10 7.58
C ASN A 136 14.56 -3.52 7.24
N LEU A 137 14.43 -3.98 5.99
CA LEU A 137 15.01 -5.25 5.57
C LEU A 137 16.53 -5.24 5.71
N SER A 138 17.19 -4.17 5.25
CA SER A 138 18.66 -4.06 5.29
C SER A 138 19.18 -4.07 6.73
N GLU A 139 18.51 -3.36 7.63
CA GLU A 139 18.78 -3.39 9.07
C GLU A 139 18.51 -4.77 9.67
N THR A 140 17.39 -5.39 9.34
CA THR A 140 17.04 -6.74 9.81
C THR A 140 18.07 -7.77 9.33
N LEU A 141 18.51 -7.68 8.08
CA LEU A 141 19.57 -8.50 7.51
C LEU A 141 20.89 -8.29 8.26
N LEU A 142 21.23 -7.04 8.60
CA LEU A 142 22.43 -6.71 9.38
C LEU A 142 22.35 -7.29 10.79
N PHE A 143 21.22 -7.16 11.49
CA PHE A 143 21.04 -7.74 12.81
C PHE A 143 21.05 -9.26 12.76
N ALA A 144 20.32 -9.88 11.84
CA ALA A 144 20.33 -11.33 11.63
C ALA A 144 21.76 -11.83 11.37
N PHE A 145 22.50 -11.12 10.54
CA PHE A 145 23.92 -11.40 10.30
C PHE A 145 24.75 -11.32 11.58
N ILE A 146 24.66 -10.23 12.35
CA ILE A 146 25.37 -10.08 13.62
C ILE A 146 25.03 -11.21 14.60
N PHE A 147 23.74 -11.55 14.76
CA PHE A 147 23.31 -12.62 15.66
C PHE A 147 23.81 -13.98 15.21
N VAL A 148 23.75 -14.29 13.91
CA VAL A 148 24.31 -15.53 13.37
C VAL A 148 25.81 -15.62 13.65
N VAL A 149 26.55 -14.53 13.42
CA VAL A 149 27.99 -14.46 13.72
C VAL A 149 28.27 -14.72 15.19
N LEU A 150 27.52 -14.06 16.09
CA LEU A 150 27.67 -14.24 17.54
C LEU A 150 27.36 -15.67 17.97
N VAL A 151 26.27 -16.26 17.49
CA VAL A 151 25.84 -17.62 17.81
C VAL A 151 26.86 -18.64 17.30
N VAL A 152 27.26 -18.55 16.03
CA VAL A 152 28.25 -19.44 15.43
C VAL A 152 29.61 -19.30 16.13
N LEU A 153 30.04 -18.08 16.43
CA LEU A 153 31.28 -17.84 17.18
C LEU A 153 31.18 -18.38 18.61
N PHE A 154 30.01 -18.27 19.25
CA PHE A 154 29.75 -18.81 20.58
C PHE A 154 29.81 -20.35 20.59
N PHE A 155 29.29 -21.03 19.57
CA PHE A 155 29.31 -22.51 19.51
C PHE A 155 30.65 -23.07 19.01
N LEU A 156 31.21 -22.52 17.93
CA LEU A 156 32.43 -23.08 17.31
C LEU A 156 33.72 -22.49 17.88
N GLY A 157 33.67 -21.31 18.52
CA GLY A 157 34.84 -20.64 19.10
C GLY A 157 35.90 -20.18 18.09
N ARG A 158 35.60 -20.23 16.78
CA ARG A 158 36.58 -20.10 15.70
C ARG A 158 36.14 -19.08 14.66
N TRP A 159 36.77 -17.91 14.67
CA TRP A 159 36.48 -16.83 13.72
C TRP A 159 36.53 -17.24 12.24
N ARG A 160 37.46 -18.12 11.84
CA ARG A 160 37.56 -18.59 10.45
C ARG A 160 36.39 -19.46 10.01
N ALA A 161 35.86 -20.26 10.93
CA ALA A 161 34.65 -21.05 10.68
C ALA A 161 33.45 -20.10 10.53
N THR A 162 33.34 -19.12 11.41
CA THR A 162 32.32 -18.07 11.33
C THR A 162 32.37 -17.29 10.00
N LEU A 163 33.56 -16.94 9.51
CA LEU A 163 33.74 -16.29 8.20
C LEU A 163 33.24 -17.12 7.02
N ILE A 164 33.36 -18.45 7.07
CA ILE A 164 32.86 -19.32 5.99
C ILE A 164 31.33 -19.27 5.92
N ILE A 165 30.65 -19.31 7.08
CA ILE A 165 29.19 -19.19 7.15
C ILE A 165 28.74 -17.80 6.65
N ILE A 166 29.40 -16.74 7.13
CA ILE A 166 29.17 -15.36 6.69
C ILE A 166 29.22 -15.21 5.16
N LEU A 167 30.16 -15.88 4.50
CA LEU A 167 30.31 -15.81 3.04
C LEU A 167 29.27 -16.66 2.29
N THR A 168 28.71 -17.67 2.93
CA THR A 168 27.76 -18.61 2.30
C THR A 168 26.34 -18.04 2.28
N ILE A 169 25.93 -17.30 3.32
CA ILE A 169 24.56 -16.75 3.46
C ILE A 169 24.16 -15.79 2.32
N PRO A 170 24.99 -14.80 1.91
CA PRO A 170 24.59 -13.86 0.86
C PRO A 170 24.31 -14.52 -0.48
N ILE A 171 24.93 -15.67 -0.76
CA ILE A 171 24.82 -16.35 -2.05
C ILE A 171 23.40 -16.91 -2.25
N SER A 172 22.81 -17.53 -1.24
CA SER A 172 21.43 -18.01 -1.33
C SER A 172 20.42 -16.85 -1.44
N LEU A 173 20.68 -15.74 -0.75
CA LEU A 173 19.85 -14.53 -0.85
C LEU A 173 19.94 -13.86 -2.21
N ILE A 174 21.13 -13.77 -2.81
CA ILE A 174 21.31 -13.22 -4.16
C ILE A 174 20.49 -14.01 -5.17
N VAL A 175 20.46 -15.34 -5.07
CA VAL A 175 19.64 -16.17 -5.95
C VAL A 175 18.15 -15.90 -5.78
N ALA A 176 17.68 -15.63 -4.55
CA ALA A 176 16.31 -15.20 -4.32
C ALA A 176 15.97 -13.86 -5.00
N PHE A 177 16.90 -12.89 -4.99
CA PHE A 177 16.73 -11.63 -5.72
C PHE A 177 16.77 -11.82 -7.24
N ILE A 178 17.62 -12.71 -7.75
CA ILE A 178 17.65 -13.08 -9.18
C ILE A 178 16.30 -13.67 -9.57
N TYR A 179 15.74 -14.57 -8.76
CA TYR A 179 14.41 -15.13 -8.99
C TYR A 179 13.33 -14.04 -9.05
N LEU A 180 13.31 -13.09 -8.10
CA LEU A 180 12.37 -11.98 -8.12
C LEU A 180 12.48 -11.18 -9.43
N GLY A 181 13.71 -10.88 -9.85
CA GLY A 181 13.98 -10.16 -11.10
C GLY A 181 13.50 -10.92 -12.35
N VAL A 182 13.76 -12.22 -12.44
CA VAL A 182 13.37 -13.05 -13.61
C VAL A 182 11.87 -13.33 -13.66
N SER A 183 11.23 -13.49 -12.50
CA SER A 183 9.79 -13.75 -12.40
C SER A 183 8.92 -12.48 -12.56
N GLY A 184 9.54 -11.29 -12.63
CA GLY A 184 8.82 -10.02 -12.67
C GLY A 184 8.15 -9.65 -11.35
N ASN A 185 8.47 -10.36 -10.26
CA ASN A 185 7.97 -10.08 -8.93
C ASN A 185 8.72 -8.88 -8.33
N THR A 186 8.02 -8.09 -7.52
CA THR A 186 8.60 -6.91 -6.87
C THR A 186 9.03 -7.19 -5.44
N ILE A 187 9.93 -6.36 -4.92
CA ILE A 187 10.21 -6.29 -3.48
C ILE A 187 9.00 -5.64 -2.80
N ASN A 188 8.30 -6.43 -2.01
CA ASN A 188 7.12 -6.06 -1.22
C ASN A 188 7.15 -6.77 0.15
N ILE A 189 6.22 -6.42 1.05
CA ILE A 189 6.12 -6.96 2.42
C ILE A 189 6.19 -8.50 2.44
N ILE A 190 5.54 -9.17 1.49
CA ILE A 190 5.46 -10.63 1.41
C ILE A 190 6.82 -11.22 1.06
N SER A 191 7.47 -10.70 0.01
CA SER A 191 8.82 -11.15 -0.36
C SER A 191 9.85 -10.86 0.73
N LEU A 192 9.73 -9.73 1.42
CA LEU A 192 10.62 -9.36 2.53
C LEU A 192 10.44 -10.30 3.71
N SER A 193 9.20 -10.64 4.05
CA SER A 193 8.87 -11.62 5.10
C SER A 193 9.39 -13.01 4.73
N ALA A 194 9.23 -13.43 3.47
CA ALA A 194 9.73 -14.70 2.97
C ALA A 194 11.27 -14.78 3.05
N LEU A 195 11.97 -13.71 2.65
CA LEU A 195 13.43 -13.61 2.78
C LEU A 195 13.85 -13.63 4.25
N SER A 196 13.16 -12.89 5.11
CA SER A 196 13.44 -12.83 6.55
C SER A 196 13.38 -14.22 7.20
N ILE A 197 12.31 -14.98 6.92
CA ILE A 197 12.13 -16.36 7.37
C ILE A 197 13.22 -17.27 6.78
N ALA A 198 13.53 -17.11 5.49
CA ALA A 198 14.52 -17.93 4.81
C ALA A 198 15.93 -17.76 5.39
N ILE A 199 16.34 -16.56 5.84
CA ILE A 199 17.67 -16.33 6.42
C ILE A 199 17.94 -17.29 7.57
N GLY A 200 16.99 -17.48 8.48
CA GLY A 200 17.16 -18.37 9.62
C GLY A 200 17.45 -19.80 9.18
N MET A 201 16.68 -20.30 8.21
CA MET A 201 16.83 -21.67 7.69
C MET A 201 18.08 -21.85 6.80
N VAL A 202 18.53 -20.79 6.12
CA VAL A 202 19.72 -20.84 5.24
C VAL A 202 20.98 -21.18 6.02
N VAL A 203 21.11 -20.68 7.25
CA VAL A 203 22.34 -20.85 8.03
C VAL A 203 22.50 -22.29 8.53
N ASP A 204 21.40 -22.99 8.80
CA ASP A 204 21.40 -24.30 9.45
C ASP A 204 22.20 -25.35 8.65
N ASP A 205 21.95 -25.45 7.34
CA ASP A 205 22.63 -26.43 6.48
C ASP A 205 24.16 -26.20 6.45
N ALA A 206 24.57 -24.93 6.34
CA ALA A 206 25.98 -24.55 6.33
C ALA A 206 26.66 -24.79 7.69
N ILE A 207 25.94 -24.57 8.80
CA ILE A 207 26.44 -24.86 10.15
C ILE A 207 26.67 -26.36 10.33
N VAL A 208 25.70 -27.20 9.97
CA VAL A 208 25.79 -28.66 10.16
C VAL A 208 26.99 -29.23 9.40
N VAL A 209 27.18 -28.83 8.14
CA VAL A 209 28.33 -29.26 7.33
C VAL A 209 29.64 -28.76 7.94
N LEU A 210 29.72 -27.46 8.27
CA LEU A 210 30.95 -26.87 8.82
C LEU A 210 31.33 -27.43 10.19
N GLU A 211 30.35 -27.71 11.05
CA GLU A 211 30.57 -28.32 12.35
C GLU A 211 31.16 -29.73 12.18
N ASN A 212 30.61 -30.54 11.26
CA ASN A 212 31.15 -31.88 11.03
C ASN A 212 32.56 -31.84 10.43
N ILE A 213 32.86 -30.91 9.52
CA ILE A 213 34.22 -30.68 8.99
C ILE A 213 35.16 -30.29 10.13
N THR A 214 34.71 -29.39 11.01
CA THR A 214 35.50 -28.93 12.15
C THR A 214 35.83 -30.07 13.11
N LYS A 215 34.86 -30.95 13.41
CA LYS A 215 35.06 -32.18 14.21
C LYS A 215 36.09 -33.12 13.59
N HIS A 216 36.08 -33.28 12.27
CA HIS A 216 37.09 -34.10 11.57
C HIS A 216 38.49 -33.51 11.66
N ILE A 217 38.62 -32.19 11.53
CA ILE A 217 39.91 -31.50 11.71
C ILE A 217 40.42 -31.65 13.14
N GLU A 218 39.53 -31.58 14.14
CA GLU A 218 39.87 -31.81 15.55
C GLU A 218 40.32 -33.24 15.84
N ARG A 219 39.80 -34.22 15.08
CA ARG A 219 40.25 -35.62 15.11
C ARG A 219 41.59 -35.85 14.39
N GLY A 220 42.13 -34.83 13.74
CA GLY A 220 43.46 -34.83 13.13
C GLY A 220 43.47 -34.95 11.60
N SER A 221 42.33 -34.99 10.93
CA SER A 221 42.26 -35.01 9.46
C SER A 221 42.69 -33.67 8.86
N THR A 222 43.40 -33.68 7.72
CA THR A 222 43.74 -32.44 7.02
C THR A 222 42.47 -31.70 6.59
N PRO A 223 42.44 -30.35 6.50
CA PRO A 223 41.24 -29.60 6.12
C PRO A 223 40.59 -30.06 4.81
N ARG A 224 41.41 -30.49 3.85
CA ARG A 224 40.92 -31.02 2.57
C ARG A 224 40.24 -32.38 2.73
N GLU A 225 40.86 -33.31 3.45
CA GLU A 225 40.27 -34.64 3.72
C GLU A 225 39.02 -34.51 4.59
N ALA A 226 39.08 -33.69 5.64
CA ALA A 226 37.96 -33.40 6.51
C ALA A 226 36.76 -32.83 5.72
N SER A 227 36.99 -31.89 4.80
CA SER A 227 35.94 -31.37 3.91
C SER A 227 35.28 -32.46 3.07
N ILE A 228 36.01 -33.49 2.62
CA ILE A 228 35.45 -34.57 1.79
C ILE A 228 34.68 -35.56 2.66
N TYR A 229 35.33 -36.12 3.69
CA TYR A 229 34.73 -37.16 4.53
C TYR A 229 33.56 -36.64 5.35
N ALA A 230 33.72 -35.49 6.00
CA ALA A 230 32.66 -34.94 6.84
C ALA A 230 31.42 -34.55 6.03
N THR A 231 31.59 -34.03 4.81
CA THR A 231 30.46 -33.71 3.93
C THR A 231 29.77 -34.99 3.45
N ASN A 232 30.52 -36.03 3.11
CA ASN A 232 29.98 -37.34 2.71
C ASN A 232 29.18 -38.03 3.82
N GLU A 233 29.42 -37.71 5.09
CA GLU A 233 28.62 -38.23 6.20
C GLU A 233 27.28 -37.50 6.37
N VAL A 234 27.20 -36.20 6.07
CA VAL A 234 26.03 -35.37 6.41
C VAL A 234 25.20 -34.91 5.22
N TRP A 235 25.69 -35.02 3.98
CA TRP A 235 24.99 -34.50 2.79
C TRP A 235 23.57 -35.06 2.64
N LEU A 236 23.34 -36.34 2.98
CA LEU A 236 22.03 -36.97 2.90
C LEU A 236 21.07 -36.40 3.95
N ALA A 237 21.58 -36.10 5.16
CA ALA A 237 20.79 -35.45 6.20
C ALA A 237 20.39 -34.02 5.80
N VAL A 238 21.34 -33.26 5.22
CA VAL A 238 21.09 -31.89 4.71
C VAL A 238 20.05 -31.90 3.59
N ILE A 239 20.16 -32.80 2.62
CA ILE A 239 19.14 -32.91 1.55
C ILE A 239 17.78 -33.30 2.13
N ALA A 240 17.74 -34.22 3.10
CA ALA A 240 16.49 -34.63 3.73
C ALA A 240 15.82 -33.47 4.48
N THR A 241 16.57 -32.68 5.27
CA THR A 241 16.03 -31.49 5.95
C THR A 241 15.54 -30.47 4.95
N THR A 242 16.31 -30.16 3.91
CA THR A 242 15.87 -29.27 2.82
C THR A 242 14.56 -29.76 2.19
N LEU A 243 14.47 -31.05 1.84
CA LEU A 243 13.31 -31.60 1.16
C LEU A 243 12.06 -31.58 2.06
N THR A 244 12.21 -31.75 3.38
CA THR A 244 11.08 -31.58 4.31
C THR A 244 10.56 -30.15 4.31
N ILE A 245 11.44 -29.15 4.24
CA ILE A 245 11.01 -27.75 4.16
C ILE A 245 10.35 -27.48 2.81
N VAL A 246 10.93 -27.97 1.70
CA VAL A 246 10.31 -27.89 0.38
C VAL A 246 8.92 -28.54 0.37
N ALA A 247 8.73 -29.70 1.02
CA ALA A 247 7.43 -30.35 1.11
C ALA A 247 6.37 -29.53 1.87
N VAL A 248 6.79 -28.62 2.76
CA VAL A 248 5.89 -27.70 3.47
C VAL A 248 5.60 -26.44 2.63
N PHE A 249 6.62 -25.84 2.02
CA PHE A 249 6.48 -24.53 1.35
C PHE A 249 6.10 -24.61 -0.13
N PHE A 250 6.47 -25.68 -0.83
CA PHE A 250 6.14 -25.84 -2.24
C PHE A 250 4.63 -25.96 -2.51
N PRO A 251 3.83 -26.73 -1.72
CA PRO A 251 2.38 -26.78 -1.92
C PRO A 251 1.68 -25.43 -1.77
N MET A 252 2.24 -24.50 -0.99
CA MET A 252 1.69 -23.14 -0.87
C MET A 252 1.67 -22.38 -2.21
N THR A 253 2.51 -22.78 -3.17
CA THR A 253 2.50 -22.21 -4.53
C THR A 253 1.28 -22.57 -5.36
N MET A 254 0.54 -23.61 -4.93
CA MET A 254 -0.65 -24.14 -5.60
C MET A 254 -1.96 -23.61 -4.99
N VAL A 255 -1.87 -22.80 -3.93
CA VAL A 255 -3.04 -22.15 -3.31
C VAL A 255 -3.65 -21.15 -4.31
N SER A 256 -4.97 -21.19 -4.47
CA SER A 256 -5.72 -20.32 -5.36
C SER A 256 -6.37 -19.14 -4.62
N GLY A 257 -6.97 -18.22 -5.37
CA GLY A 257 -7.62 -17.02 -4.82
C GLY A 257 -6.65 -15.92 -4.40
N LEU A 258 -7.17 -14.90 -3.71
CA LEU A 258 -6.40 -13.72 -3.28
C LEU A 258 -5.26 -14.09 -2.33
N ALA A 259 -5.54 -14.99 -1.37
CA ALA A 259 -4.53 -15.56 -0.47
C ALA A 259 -3.43 -16.30 -1.25
N GLY A 260 -3.81 -17.01 -2.32
CA GLY A 260 -2.90 -17.73 -3.20
C GLY A 260 -1.85 -16.86 -3.86
N ILE A 261 -2.19 -15.61 -4.24
CA ILE A 261 -1.22 -14.66 -4.80
C ILE A 261 -0.09 -14.39 -3.80
N MET A 262 -0.44 -14.20 -2.53
CA MET A 262 0.52 -13.94 -1.45
C MET A 262 1.35 -15.18 -1.12
N PHE A 263 0.68 -16.31 -0.88
CA PHE A 263 1.34 -17.57 -0.52
C PHE A 263 2.21 -18.13 -1.64
N LYS A 264 1.85 -17.89 -2.90
CA LYS A 264 2.67 -18.29 -4.05
C LYS A 264 4.01 -17.57 -4.08
N GLN A 265 4.03 -16.26 -3.83
CA GLN A 265 5.27 -15.50 -3.76
C GLN A 265 6.15 -16.00 -2.61
N LEU A 266 5.55 -16.22 -1.43
CA LEU A 266 6.26 -16.74 -0.25
C LEU A 266 6.83 -18.15 -0.51
N GLY A 267 6.01 -19.08 -1.00
CA GLY A 267 6.39 -20.46 -1.24
C GLY A 267 7.55 -20.61 -2.23
N TRP A 268 7.53 -19.86 -3.34
CA TRP A 268 8.63 -19.89 -4.32
C TRP A 268 9.94 -19.32 -3.77
N ILE A 269 9.89 -18.17 -3.10
CA ILE A 269 11.08 -17.53 -2.54
C ILE A 269 11.75 -18.46 -1.52
N VAL A 270 10.99 -19.00 -0.57
CA VAL A 270 11.53 -19.89 0.46
C VAL A 270 12.11 -21.16 -0.17
N THR A 271 11.36 -21.81 -1.08
CA THR A 271 11.79 -23.05 -1.75
C THR A 271 13.12 -22.86 -2.50
N ILE A 272 13.22 -21.81 -3.33
CA ILE A 272 14.41 -21.54 -4.13
C ILE A 272 15.60 -21.19 -3.23
N THR A 273 15.36 -20.40 -2.19
CA THR A 273 16.42 -19.94 -1.28
C THR A 273 17.02 -21.12 -0.50
N ILE A 274 16.19 -22.02 0.02
CA ILE A 274 16.67 -23.18 0.79
C ILE A 274 17.34 -24.22 -0.11
N VAL A 275 16.77 -24.51 -1.29
CA VAL A 275 17.44 -25.41 -2.26
C VAL A 275 18.81 -24.88 -2.64
N THR A 276 18.92 -23.57 -2.89
CA THR A 276 20.21 -22.92 -3.16
C THR A 276 21.12 -22.98 -1.95
N SER A 277 20.59 -22.80 -0.74
CA SER A 277 21.34 -22.91 0.51
C SER A 277 21.96 -24.28 0.70
N ALA A 278 21.18 -25.34 0.50
CA ALA A 278 21.64 -26.73 0.59
C ALA A 278 22.75 -27.02 -0.43
N LEU A 279 22.56 -26.55 -1.67
CA LEU A 279 23.60 -26.64 -2.70
C LEU A 279 24.87 -25.89 -2.28
N ALA A 280 24.75 -24.68 -1.73
CA ALA A 280 25.89 -23.92 -1.22
C ALA A 280 26.56 -24.61 -0.01
N ALA A 281 25.78 -25.21 0.89
CA ALA A 281 26.28 -25.94 2.05
C ALA A 281 27.05 -27.21 1.67
N ILE A 282 26.65 -27.91 0.60
CA ILE A 282 27.33 -29.14 0.15
C ILE A 282 28.51 -28.84 -0.79
N THR A 283 28.50 -27.70 -1.49
CA THR A 283 29.54 -27.37 -2.49
C THR A 283 30.51 -26.29 -2.02
N LEU A 284 30.00 -25.12 -1.64
CA LEU A 284 30.79 -23.94 -1.32
C LEU A 284 31.39 -24.04 0.08
N THR A 285 30.61 -24.47 1.09
CA THR A 285 31.09 -24.58 2.48
C THR A 285 32.28 -25.53 2.61
N PRO A 286 32.29 -26.74 1.99
CA PRO A 286 33.44 -27.64 2.06
C PRO A 286 34.64 -27.11 1.28
N MET A 287 34.40 -26.47 0.14
CA MET A 287 35.45 -25.83 -0.66
C MET A 287 36.15 -24.72 0.12
N LEU A 288 35.40 -23.80 0.72
CA LEU A 288 35.95 -22.73 1.57
C LEU A 288 36.63 -23.30 2.81
N SER A 289 36.05 -24.32 3.44
CA SER A 289 36.64 -25.00 4.59
C SER A 289 38.00 -25.62 4.29
N SER A 290 38.14 -26.23 3.11
CA SER A 290 39.39 -26.86 2.70
C SER A 290 40.55 -25.87 2.52
N LYS A 291 40.23 -24.60 2.21
CA LYS A 291 41.22 -23.53 1.98
C LYS A 291 41.45 -22.64 3.20
N MET A 292 40.41 -22.37 3.98
CA MET A 292 40.45 -21.36 5.05
C MET A 292 40.72 -21.95 6.43
N LEU A 293 40.29 -23.19 6.69
CA LEU A 293 40.54 -23.86 7.95
C LEU A 293 41.98 -24.37 8.02
N ILE A 294 42.55 -24.35 9.22
CA ILE A 294 43.92 -24.81 9.48
C ILE A 294 43.87 -26.03 10.38
N LEU A 295 44.70 -27.02 10.06
CA LEU A 295 44.99 -28.14 10.94
C LEU A 295 45.66 -27.65 12.21
N GLN A 296 44.99 -27.77 13.35
CA GLN A 296 45.62 -27.42 14.63
C GLN A 296 46.43 -28.60 15.17
N SER A 297 47.75 -28.42 15.24
CA SER A 297 48.61 -29.25 16.08
C SER A 297 48.33 -28.94 17.56
N LYS A 298 48.15 -29.98 18.37
CA LYS A 298 47.80 -30.03 19.81
C LYS A 298 47.84 -28.69 20.60
N ARG A 299 46.71 -28.38 21.25
CA ARG A 299 46.49 -27.49 22.41
C ARG A 299 47.55 -26.42 22.64
N LYS A 300 47.36 -25.23 22.05
CA LYS A 300 47.97 -23.99 22.57
C LYS A 300 47.43 -23.74 23.98
N LYS A 301 48.31 -23.42 24.95
CA LYS A 301 47.92 -23.03 26.31
C LYS A 301 46.90 -21.90 26.25
N THR A 302 45.69 -22.16 26.74
CA THR A 302 44.55 -21.26 26.64
C THR A 302 44.61 -20.14 27.69
N GLY A 303 44.45 -18.89 27.24
CA GLY A 303 44.40 -17.71 28.12
C GLY A 303 43.15 -17.69 29.02
N ARG A 304 43.17 -16.86 30.08
CA ARG A 304 42.08 -16.76 31.08
C ARG A 304 40.70 -16.42 30.46
N PHE A 305 40.66 -15.72 29.33
CA PHE A 305 39.42 -15.35 28.60
C PHE A 305 39.16 -16.19 27.33
N SER A 306 39.69 -17.41 27.25
CA SER A 306 39.49 -18.28 26.10
C SER A 306 38.10 -18.93 26.07
N HIS A 307 37.58 -19.17 24.87
CA HIS A 307 36.33 -19.92 24.62
C HIS A 307 36.32 -21.28 25.35
N GLU A 308 37.45 -21.99 25.36
CA GLU A 308 37.62 -23.28 26.06
C GLU A 308 37.39 -23.22 27.57
N ARG A 309 37.60 -22.07 28.23
CA ARG A 309 37.44 -21.95 29.69
C ARG A 309 36.13 -21.31 30.11
N LEU A 310 35.55 -20.45 29.27
CA LEU A 310 34.31 -19.73 29.60
C LEU A 310 33.06 -20.47 29.10
N VAL A 311 33.08 -20.94 27.86
CA VAL A 311 31.87 -21.46 27.18
C VAL A 311 31.78 -22.98 27.23
N VAL A 312 32.88 -23.69 26.96
CA VAL A 312 32.89 -25.17 26.91
C VAL A 312 32.42 -25.82 28.22
N PRO A 313 32.79 -25.36 29.44
CA PRO A 313 32.28 -25.96 30.67
C PRO A 313 30.77 -25.79 30.85
N TRP A 314 30.21 -24.69 30.34
CA TRP A 314 28.77 -24.44 30.37
C TRP A 314 28.02 -25.33 29.36
N LEU A 315 28.55 -25.47 28.14
CA LEU A 315 28.03 -26.42 27.15
C LEU A 315 28.05 -27.86 27.68
N ASN A 316 29.15 -28.28 28.31
CA ASN A 316 29.24 -29.61 28.92
C ASN A 316 28.21 -29.82 30.06
N LYS A 317 27.83 -28.76 30.80
CA LYS A 317 26.76 -28.86 31.81
C LYS A 317 25.40 -29.05 31.14
N LEU A 318 25.13 -28.35 30.03
CA LEU A 318 23.93 -28.54 29.23
C LEU A 318 23.87 -29.95 28.64
N ASP A 319 24.97 -30.46 28.08
CA ASP A 319 25.04 -31.83 27.54
C ASP A 319 24.73 -32.86 28.62
N ASN A 320 25.33 -32.71 29.81
CA ASN A 320 25.06 -33.60 30.93
C ASN A 320 23.62 -33.50 31.43
N PHE A 321 23.02 -32.31 31.41
CA PHE A 321 21.62 -32.11 31.74
C PHE A 321 20.71 -32.81 30.72
N TYR A 322 20.97 -32.61 29.43
CA TYR A 322 20.26 -33.28 28.33
C TYR A 322 20.37 -34.81 28.41
N VAL A 323 21.57 -35.35 28.67
CA VAL A 323 21.77 -36.79 28.83
C VAL A 323 20.97 -37.33 30.01
N LYS A 324 20.94 -36.62 31.15
CA LYS A 324 20.16 -37.03 32.32
C LYS A 324 18.65 -37.01 32.05
N THR A 325 18.14 -35.96 31.39
CA THR A 325 16.72 -35.86 31.05
C THR A 325 16.32 -36.90 30.01
N LEU A 326 17.19 -37.18 29.03
CA LEU A 326 16.97 -38.24 28.05
C LEU A 326 16.89 -39.62 28.71
N HIS A 327 17.81 -39.94 29.63
CA HIS A 327 17.74 -41.20 30.38
C HIS A 327 16.44 -41.30 31.18
N TRP A 328 16.03 -40.22 31.85
CA TRP A 328 14.76 -40.19 32.57
C TRP A 328 13.56 -40.39 31.64
N ALA A 329 13.53 -39.71 30.50
CA ALA A 329 12.46 -39.78 29.51
C ALA A 329 12.31 -41.19 28.90
N LEU A 330 13.43 -41.85 28.59
CA LEU A 330 13.44 -43.20 28.05
C LEU A 330 12.93 -44.24 29.08
N HIS A 331 13.27 -44.08 30.37
CA HIS A 331 12.74 -44.94 31.43
C HIS A 331 11.24 -44.69 31.70
N HIS A 332 10.78 -43.44 31.55
CA HIS A 332 9.40 -43.04 31.81
C HIS A 332 8.60 -42.84 30.51
N ARG A 333 8.83 -43.67 29.49
CA ARG A 333 8.20 -43.52 28.15
C ARG A 333 6.68 -43.27 28.16
N ARG A 334 5.94 -43.88 29.10
CA ARG A 334 4.48 -43.68 29.21
C ARG A 334 4.12 -42.27 29.65
N THR A 335 4.79 -41.73 30.66
CA THR A 335 4.52 -40.37 31.14
C THR A 335 4.90 -39.33 30.09
N VAL A 336 5.98 -39.57 29.34
CA VAL A 336 6.39 -38.72 28.22
C VAL A 336 5.33 -38.74 27.11
N VAL A 337 4.84 -39.92 26.72
CA VAL A 337 3.80 -40.03 25.67
C VAL A 337 2.49 -39.39 26.12
N PHE A 338 2.00 -39.68 27.34
CA PHE A 338 0.79 -39.03 27.85
C PHE A 338 0.95 -37.53 28.05
N GLY A 339 2.14 -37.08 28.47
CA GLY A 339 2.48 -35.66 28.55
C GLY A 339 2.46 -35.00 27.18
N ALA A 340 3.04 -35.62 26.16
CA ALA A 340 3.04 -35.11 24.78
C ALA A 340 1.62 -35.03 24.21
N ILE A 341 0.79 -36.05 24.42
CA ILE A 341 -0.63 -36.04 24.03
C ILE A 341 -1.40 -34.95 24.79
N GLY A 342 -1.15 -34.80 26.10
CA GLY A 342 -1.76 -33.75 26.91
C GLY A 342 -1.40 -32.35 26.43
N ILE A 343 -0.12 -32.11 26.11
CA ILE A 343 0.35 -30.85 25.53
C ILE A 343 -0.28 -30.62 24.15
N PHE A 344 -0.35 -31.65 23.31
CA PHE A 344 -0.97 -31.56 21.99
C PHE A 344 -2.47 -31.19 22.09
N ILE A 345 -3.25 -31.92 22.88
CA ILE A 345 -4.67 -31.62 23.10
C ILE A 345 -4.86 -30.25 23.74
N GLY A 346 -4.05 -29.93 24.77
CA GLY A 346 -4.07 -28.62 25.40
C GLY A 346 -3.79 -27.50 24.41
N SER A 347 -2.83 -27.68 23.50
CA SER A 347 -2.51 -26.71 22.44
C SER A 347 -3.67 -26.52 21.46
N LEU A 348 -4.37 -27.60 21.09
CA LEU A 348 -5.55 -27.52 20.20
C LEU A 348 -6.72 -26.78 20.87
N VAL A 349 -6.97 -27.05 22.15
CA VAL A 349 -8.02 -26.38 22.94
C VAL A 349 -7.70 -24.89 23.09
N LEU A 350 -6.45 -24.55 23.43
CA LEU A 350 -6.01 -23.16 23.54
C LEU A 350 -6.09 -22.43 22.19
N ALA A 351 -5.66 -23.08 21.11
CA ALA A 351 -5.75 -22.51 19.77
C ALA A 351 -7.21 -22.23 19.38
N GLY A 352 -8.11 -23.20 19.55
CA GLY A 352 -9.53 -23.03 19.20
C GLY A 352 -10.28 -22.01 20.07
N TYR A 353 -9.87 -21.80 21.32
CA TYR A 353 -10.54 -20.87 22.23
C TYR A 353 -9.99 -19.44 22.16
N PHE A 354 -8.67 -19.26 22.04
CA PHE A 354 -8.03 -17.94 22.14
C PHE A 354 -7.59 -17.35 20.81
N VAL A 355 -7.27 -18.16 19.81
CA VAL A 355 -6.72 -17.66 18.54
C VAL A 355 -7.86 -17.30 17.60
N LYS A 356 -8.06 -15.99 17.39
CA LYS A 356 -8.97 -15.46 16.39
C LYS A 356 -8.28 -15.43 15.03
N ALA A 357 -9.04 -15.67 13.96
CA ALA A 357 -8.54 -15.60 12.60
C ALA A 357 -8.74 -14.19 12.04
N GLU A 358 -7.67 -13.62 11.49
CA GLU A 358 -7.68 -12.37 10.70
C GLU A 358 -6.86 -12.62 9.43
N PHE A 359 -7.30 -12.08 8.30
CA PHE A 359 -6.63 -12.31 7.01
C PHE A 359 -5.29 -11.56 6.93
N LEU A 360 -5.30 -10.27 7.25
CA LEU A 360 -4.11 -9.43 7.35
C LEU A 360 -4.27 -8.51 8.56
N PRO A 361 -3.25 -8.37 9.42
CA PRO A 361 -3.30 -7.45 10.53
C PRO A 361 -3.36 -6.02 10.00
N GLN A 362 -4.15 -5.18 10.64
CA GLN A 362 -4.09 -3.75 10.38
C GLN A 362 -2.75 -3.20 10.87
N SER A 363 -1.95 -2.67 9.95
CA SER A 363 -0.71 -1.96 10.27
C SER A 363 -0.96 -0.48 10.42
N ASP A 364 -0.17 0.14 11.28
CA ASP A 364 -0.19 1.58 11.42
C ASP A 364 0.64 2.24 10.30
N GLU A 365 -0.05 2.74 9.28
CA GLU A 365 0.57 3.41 8.12
C GLU A 365 0.78 4.92 8.36
N GLY A 366 0.47 5.45 9.54
CA GLY A 366 0.60 6.88 9.84
C GLY A 366 -0.34 7.76 9.02
N GLN A 367 -1.45 7.21 8.51
CA GLN A 367 -2.43 7.91 7.70
C GLN A 367 -3.86 7.56 8.14
N ILE A 368 -4.74 8.55 8.13
CA ILE A 368 -6.17 8.39 8.36
C ILE A 368 -6.91 8.99 7.19
N THR A 369 -7.87 8.25 6.64
CA THR A 369 -8.82 8.76 5.65
C THR A 369 -10.21 8.78 6.28
N ALA A 370 -10.90 9.90 6.22
CA ALA A 370 -12.29 10.00 6.65
C ALA A 370 -13.18 10.40 5.48
N TYR A 371 -14.15 9.54 5.17
CA TYR A 371 -15.22 9.77 4.22
C TYR A 371 -16.46 10.24 4.97
N VAL A 372 -17.07 11.33 4.53
CA VAL A 372 -18.28 11.91 5.14
C VAL A 372 -19.29 12.24 4.04
N GLU A 373 -20.52 11.76 4.18
CA GLU A 373 -21.63 11.97 3.24
C GLU A 373 -22.81 12.67 3.94
N LEU A 374 -23.17 13.84 3.41
CA LEU A 374 -24.34 14.62 3.80
C LEU A 374 -25.58 14.20 2.98
N PRO A 375 -26.79 14.68 3.32
CA PRO A 375 -28.00 14.33 2.59
C PRO A 375 -27.88 14.64 1.10
N ALA A 376 -28.44 13.77 0.27
CA ALA A 376 -28.47 13.94 -1.17
C ALA A 376 -29.08 15.31 -1.56
N GLY A 377 -28.43 16.01 -2.48
CA GLY A 377 -28.85 17.35 -2.93
C GLY A 377 -28.30 18.51 -2.10
N THR A 378 -27.50 18.24 -1.05
CA THR A 378 -26.80 19.29 -0.29
C THR A 378 -25.88 20.09 -1.22
N ARG A 379 -25.94 21.42 -1.13
CA ARG A 379 -25.08 22.33 -1.89
C ARG A 379 -23.65 22.27 -1.37
N VAL A 380 -22.69 22.43 -2.27
CA VAL A 380 -21.25 22.47 -1.94
C VAL A 380 -20.97 23.48 -0.82
N ASP A 381 -21.60 24.66 -0.86
CA ASP A 381 -21.44 25.71 0.17
C ASP A 381 -21.79 25.24 1.59
N GLU A 382 -22.81 24.39 1.74
CA GLU A 382 -23.21 23.83 3.04
C GLU A 382 -22.27 22.70 3.46
N SER A 383 -21.86 21.86 2.52
CA SER A 383 -20.85 20.81 2.76
C SER A 383 -19.53 21.40 3.26
N VAL A 384 -19.10 22.53 2.69
CA VAL A 384 -17.90 23.25 3.13
C VAL A 384 -18.02 23.71 4.59
N LYS A 385 -19.19 24.14 5.06
CA LYS A 385 -19.35 24.56 6.48
C LYS A 385 -19.11 23.40 7.43
N ILE A 386 -19.70 22.23 7.15
CA ILE A 386 -19.47 21.02 7.96
C ILE A 386 -18.01 20.58 7.87
N ALA A 387 -17.41 20.67 6.68
CA ALA A 387 -16.00 20.36 6.50
C ALA A 387 -15.09 21.21 7.41
N ARG A 388 -15.40 22.51 7.59
CA ARG A 388 -14.66 23.39 8.50
C ARG A 388 -14.79 23.01 9.96
N LEU A 389 -15.98 22.60 10.42
CA LEU A 389 -16.16 22.17 11.80
C LEU A 389 -15.32 20.93 12.13
N VAL A 390 -15.25 19.98 11.20
CA VAL A 390 -14.41 18.78 11.35
C VAL A 390 -12.92 19.14 11.22
N GLU A 391 -12.55 20.01 10.30
CA GLU A 391 -11.18 20.52 10.14
C GLU A 391 -10.68 21.23 11.42
N ASP A 392 -11.52 22.05 12.06
CA ASP A 392 -11.19 22.73 13.32
C ASP A 392 -10.95 21.75 14.47
N TYR A 393 -11.75 20.68 14.55
CA TYR A 393 -11.53 19.61 15.51
C TYR A 393 -10.20 18.87 15.25
N ILE A 394 -9.94 18.48 14.00
CA ILE A 394 -8.66 17.87 13.60
C ILE A 394 -7.51 18.81 13.95
N ASN A 395 -7.69 20.12 13.74
CA ASN A 395 -6.68 21.12 14.05
C ASN A 395 -6.38 21.24 15.55
N ARG A 396 -7.38 21.09 16.41
CA ARG A 396 -7.24 21.23 17.86
C ARG A 396 -6.84 19.95 18.59
N GLU A 397 -7.45 18.81 18.26
CA GLU A 397 -7.35 17.57 19.04
C GLU A 397 -6.31 16.57 18.53
N ILE A 398 -5.75 16.81 17.33
CA ILE A 398 -4.75 15.94 16.68
C ILE A 398 -3.45 16.73 16.47
N PRO A 399 -2.64 16.97 17.51
CA PRO A 399 -1.32 17.62 17.38
C PRO A 399 -0.32 16.80 16.55
N GLU A 400 -0.51 15.48 16.42
CA GLU A 400 0.37 14.56 15.69
C GLU A 400 0.20 14.65 14.17
N LYS A 401 -0.71 15.48 13.65
CA LYS A 401 -0.90 15.67 12.21
C LYS A 401 0.31 16.38 11.60
N THR A 402 0.78 15.89 10.47
CA THR A 402 1.78 16.55 9.63
C THR A 402 1.12 17.28 8.47
N LEU A 403 0.05 16.71 7.93
CA LEU A 403 -0.73 17.29 6.83
C LEU A 403 -2.19 16.87 6.92
N VAL A 404 -3.09 17.80 6.64
CA VAL A 404 -4.53 17.56 6.46
C VAL A 404 -4.93 18.07 5.09
N SER A 405 -5.31 17.14 4.21
CA SER A 405 -6.07 17.45 3.01
C SER A 405 -7.56 17.33 3.30
N THR A 406 -8.33 18.33 2.91
CA THR A 406 -9.79 18.32 2.95
C THR A 406 -10.33 18.67 1.57
N THR A 407 -11.22 17.82 1.06
CA THR A 407 -11.87 18.04 -0.23
C THR A 407 -13.39 17.89 -0.06
N ALA A 408 -14.13 18.97 -0.29
CA ALA A 408 -15.59 19.02 -0.20
C ALA A 408 -16.20 19.37 -1.56
N GLY A 409 -17.13 18.55 -2.05
CA GLY A 409 -17.85 18.78 -3.30
C GLY A 409 -17.51 17.78 -4.41
N ALA A 410 -17.84 18.18 -5.65
CA ALA A 410 -17.74 17.32 -6.82
C ALA A 410 -16.55 17.72 -7.71
N TYR A 411 -15.63 16.78 -7.94
CA TYR A 411 -14.73 16.80 -9.10
C TYR A 411 -15.55 16.89 -10.39
N ASP A 412 -14.99 17.57 -11.39
CA ASP A 412 -15.56 17.61 -12.74
C ASP A 412 -15.69 16.19 -13.31
N GLU A 413 -16.75 15.87 -14.05
CA GLU A 413 -17.03 14.49 -14.53
C GLU A 413 -15.89 13.91 -15.41
N ALA A 414 -15.07 14.79 -16.02
CA ALA A 414 -13.90 14.43 -16.82
C ALA A 414 -12.60 14.24 -15.99
N SER A 415 -12.64 14.44 -14.67
CA SER A 415 -11.49 14.31 -13.78
C SER A 415 -11.10 12.84 -13.58
N PHE A 416 -9.81 12.52 -13.76
CA PHE A 416 -9.26 11.20 -13.43
C PHE A 416 -9.51 10.80 -11.97
N ALA A 417 -9.58 11.78 -11.04
CA ALA A 417 -9.86 11.52 -9.63
C ALA A 417 -11.28 10.96 -9.40
N ALA A 418 -12.25 11.29 -10.27
CA ALA A 418 -13.62 10.81 -10.18
C ALA A 418 -13.74 9.29 -10.44
N LEU A 419 -12.72 8.65 -11.04
CA LEU A 419 -12.67 7.20 -11.24
C LEU A 419 -12.33 6.42 -9.97
N PHE A 420 -11.63 7.06 -9.01
CA PHE A 420 -11.10 6.40 -7.81
C PHE A 420 -11.75 6.91 -6.53
N THR A 421 -12.32 8.12 -6.56
CA THR A 421 -12.93 8.75 -5.40
C THR A 421 -14.38 9.08 -5.70
N LYS A 422 -15.28 8.56 -4.86
CA LYS A 422 -16.69 8.92 -4.92
C LYS A 422 -16.83 10.42 -4.64
N SER A 423 -17.48 11.12 -5.55
CA SER A 423 -17.47 12.57 -5.66
C SER A 423 -18.89 13.10 -5.79
N GLY A 424 -19.23 14.18 -5.09
CA GLY A 424 -20.59 14.69 -5.05
C GLY A 424 -20.67 15.97 -4.23
N SER A 425 -21.64 16.83 -4.52
CA SER A 425 -21.80 18.10 -3.80
C SER A 425 -22.01 17.93 -2.29
N ASN A 426 -22.48 16.75 -1.87
CA ASN A 426 -22.74 16.33 -0.51
C ASN A 426 -21.63 15.46 0.11
N ILE A 427 -20.49 15.29 -0.56
CA ILE A 427 -19.39 14.42 -0.10
C ILE A 427 -18.20 15.27 0.36
N ILE A 428 -17.62 14.86 1.48
CA ILE A 428 -16.42 15.45 2.07
C ILE A 428 -15.41 14.33 2.33
N ASN A 429 -14.18 14.51 1.86
CA ASN A 429 -13.07 13.59 2.07
C ASN A 429 -11.98 14.30 2.88
N PHE A 430 -11.49 13.64 3.92
CA PHE A 430 -10.33 14.06 4.69
C PHE A 430 -9.22 13.03 4.51
N THR A 431 -8.00 13.51 4.22
CA THR A 431 -6.78 12.71 4.29
C THR A 431 -5.84 13.35 5.28
N ILE A 432 -5.53 12.65 6.36
CA ILE A 432 -4.72 13.13 7.47
C ILE A 432 -3.46 12.28 7.52
N ALA A 433 -2.30 12.89 7.27
CA ALA A 433 -1.01 12.29 7.52
C ALA A 433 -0.57 12.61 8.95
N LEU A 434 -0.01 11.63 9.64
CA LEU A 434 0.47 11.72 11.01
C LEU A 434 2.01 11.69 11.05
N THR A 435 2.58 12.00 12.21
CA THR A 435 3.99 11.75 12.50
C THR A 435 4.29 10.26 12.55
N THR A 436 5.58 9.91 12.50
CA THR A 436 6.01 8.51 12.51
C THR A 436 5.62 7.82 13.82
N VAL A 437 5.46 6.49 13.79
CA VAL A 437 5.03 5.70 14.97
C VAL A 437 5.96 5.91 16.18
N SER A 438 7.26 6.17 15.94
CA SER A 438 8.24 6.40 17.01
C SER A 438 8.12 7.77 17.70
N GLU A 439 7.43 8.74 17.09
CA GLU A 439 7.36 10.13 17.56
C GLU A 439 6.05 10.47 18.28
N ARG A 440 5.14 9.51 18.42
CA ARG A 440 3.80 9.71 18.99
C ARG A 440 3.46 8.67 20.02
N GLU A 441 2.64 9.06 20.98
CA GLU A 441 2.16 8.15 22.02
C GLU A 441 0.85 7.45 21.63
N ARG A 442 -0.03 8.15 20.91
CA ARG A 442 -1.34 7.62 20.49
C ARG A 442 -1.22 6.83 19.18
N SER A 443 -1.87 5.67 19.14
CA SER A 443 -1.95 4.84 17.93
C SER A 443 -2.88 5.47 16.88
N VAL A 444 -2.71 5.11 15.59
CA VAL A 444 -3.59 5.63 14.54
C VAL A 444 -5.04 5.20 14.76
N PHE A 445 -5.22 4.00 15.32
CA PHE A 445 -6.52 3.42 15.63
C PHE A 445 -7.26 4.24 16.69
N GLU A 446 -6.56 4.70 17.72
CA GLU A 446 -7.12 5.54 18.78
C GLU A 446 -7.53 6.91 18.23
N ILE A 447 -6.66 7.55 17.45
CA ILE A 447 -6.94 8.84 16.82
C ILE A 447 -8.14 8.72 15.87
N ALA A 448 -8.18 7.65 15.07
CA ALA A 448 -9.29 7.37 14.17
C ALA A 448 -10.60 7.11 14.92
N ASP A 449 -10.59 6.42 16.06
CA ASP A 449 -11.80 6.18 16.86
C ASP A 449 -12.32 7.46 17.52
N ASN A 450 -11.42 8.33 17.97
CA ASN A 450 -11.78 9.66 18.47
C ASN A 450 -12.38 10.54 17.37
N LEU A 451 -11.78 10.54 16.17
CA LEU A 451 -12.33 11.26 15.01
C LEU A 451 -13.68 10.70 14.59
N ARG A 452 -13.82 9.36 14.55
CA ARG A 452 -15.08 8.68 14.22
C ARG A 452 -16.19 9.04 15.21
N THR A 453 -15.87 9.05 16.51
CA THR A 453 -16.82 9.42 17.56
C THR A 453 -17.26 10.87 17.41
N PHE A 454 -16.33 11.78 17.13
CA PHE A 454 -16.64 13.19 16.90
C PHE A 454 -17.53 13.40 15.66
N ILE A 455 -17.19 12.79 14.52
CA ILE A 455 -18.01 12.85 13.30
C ILE A 455 -19.42 12.29 13.56
N GLY A 456 -19.54 11.23 14.37
CA GLY A 456 -20.83 10.66 14.76
C GLY A 456 -21.72 11.56 15.63
N THR A 457 -21.21 12.68 16.15
CA THR A 457 -22.02 13.65 16.91
C THR A 457 -22.87 14.56 16.03
N PHE A 458 -22.55 14.66 14.73
CA PHE A 458 -23.27 15.53 13.80
C PHE A 458 -24.50 14.84 13.21
N PRO A 459 -25.73 15.31 13.52
CA PRO A 459 -26.95 14.74 12.96
C PRO A 459 -27.08 14.97 11.45
N GLU A 460 -26.39 15.97 10.89
CA GLU A 460 -26.38 16.26 9.46
C GLU A 460 -25.64 15.20 8.64
N ILE A 461 -24.77 14.40 9.27
CA ILE A 461 -23.96 13.39 8.58
C ILE A 461 -24.77 12.10 8.42
N THR A 462 -25.02 11.71 7.17
CA THR A 462 -25.83 10.53 6.86
C THR A 462 -25.03 9.24 6.82
N LYS A 463 -23.79 9.30 6.32
CA LYS A 463 -22.83 8.20 6.34
C LYS A 463 -21.44 8.75 6.62
N TYR A 464 -20.66 8.01 7.37
CA TYR A 464 -19.24 8.29 7.52
C TYR A 464 -18.47 6.98 7.64
N ASN A 465 -17.21 7.01 7.24
CA ASN A 465 -16.28 5.91 7.42
C ASN A 465 -14.89 6.52 7.69
N VAL A 466 -14.23 6.04 8.74
CA VAL A 466 -12.87 6.46 9.08
C VAL A 466 -11.97 5.23 8.97
N THR A 467 -10.95 5.28 8.12
CA THR A 467 -10.07 4.15 7.83
C THR A 467 -8.62 4.51 8.12
N THR A 468 -7.86 3.58 8.67
CA THR A 468 -6.44 3.76 9.06
C THR A 468 -5.46 3.01 8.16
N SER A 469 -5.98 2.14 7.29
CA SER A 469 -5.21 1.45 6.27
C SER A 469 -5.64 1.95 4.91
N GLN A 470 -4.69 2.17 4.01
CA GLN A 470 -5.03 2.41 2.63
C GLN A 470 -5.57 1.10 2.04
N GLY A 471 -6.88 1.03 1.80
CA GLY A 471 -7.49 -0.08 1.07
C GLY A 471 -6.80 -0.19 -0.29
N GLY A 472 -5.89 -1.15 -0.43
CA GLY A 472 -5.30 -1.46 -1.73
C GLY A 472 -6.40 -1.89 -2.72
N MET A 473 -6.03 -2.06 -3.99
CA MET A 473 -6.89 -2.62 -5.06
C MET A 473 -7.51 -4.01 -4.75
N MET A 474 -7.32 -4.55 -3.55
CA MET A 474 -7.66 -5.91 -3.11
C MET A 474 -8.84 -5.95 -2.11
N GLY A 475 -9.71 -4.95 -2.11
CA GLY A 475 -10.91 -4.91 -1.27
C GLY A 475 -10.84 -3.80 -0.23
N GLY A 476 -11.95 -3.08 -0.07
CA GLY A 476 -12.04 -1.90 0.78
C GLY A 476 -11.83 -2.19 2.27
N SER A 477 -11.89 -1.13 3.06
CA SER A 477 -11.81 -1.15 4.53
C SER A 477 -12.88 -2.01 5.23
N ASN A 478 -13.88 -2.48 4.50
CA ASN A 478 -14.97 -3.27 5.05
C ASN A 478 -14.52 -4.74 5.12
N THR A 479 -14.47 -5.27 6.33
CA THR A 479 -14.02 -6.65 6.58
C THR A 479 -15.01 -7.71 6.10
N VAL A 480 -16.27 -7.33 5.84
CA VAL A 480 -17.35 -8.22 5.38
C VAL A 480 -18.29 -7.45 4.46
N ASP A 481 -18.45 -7.93 3.22
CA ASP A 481 -19.45 -7.43 2.27
C ASP A 481 -20.62 -8.42 2.15
N VAL A 482 -21.84 -7.91 2.25
CA VAL A 482 -23.08 -8.69 2.10
C VAL A 482 -23.79 -8.24 0.84
N GLU A 483 -23.76 -9.07 -0.19
CA GLU A 483 -24.41 -8.79 -1.47
C GLU A 483 -25.86 -9.29 -1.45
N ILE A 484 -26.79 -8.39 -1.76
CA ILE A 484 -28.23 -8.69 -1.82
C ILE A 484 -28.67 -8.61 -3.28
N PHE A 485 -29.04 -9.76 -3.83
CA PHE A 485 -29.52 -9.89 -5.20
C PHE A 485 -31.06 -9.94 -5.24
N GLY A 486 -31.64 -9.27 -6.23
CA GLY A 486 -33.08 -9.31 -6.48
C GLY A 486 -33.45 -8.45 -7.68
N TYR A 487 -34.62 -8.71 -8.26
CA TYR A 487 -35.13 -8.00 -9.42
C TYR A 487 -35.83 -6.68 -9.07
N ASP A 488 -36.25 -6.52 -7.80
CA ASP A 488 -36.95 -5.34 -7.30
C ASP A 488 -36.02 -4.52 -6.38
N LEU A 489 -35.78 -3.27 -6.77
CA LEU A 489 -34.92 -2.35 -6.03
C LEU A 489 -35.52 -1.95 -4.68
N GLU A 490 -36.85 -1.81 -4.56
CA GLU A 490 -37.48 -1.43 -3.29
C GLU A 490 -37.37 -2.56 -2.27
N GLN A 491 -37.68 -3.79 -2.68
CA GLN A 491 -37.59 -4.97 -1.82
C GLN A 491 -36.15 -5.23 -1.35
N THR A 492 -35.19 -5.16 -2.27
CA THR A 492 -33.77 -5.35 -1.93
C THR A 492 -33.25 -4.23 -1.01
N THR A 493 -33.77 -3.00 -1.15
CA THR A 493 -33.44 -1.89 -0.24
C THR A 493 -34.04 -2.10 1.15
N ALA A 494 -35.29 -2.55 1.24
CA ALA A 494 -35.94 -2.86 2.51
C ALA A 494 -35.19 -3.98 3.25
N LEU A 495 -34.80 -5.05 2.53
CA LEU A 495 -34.01 -6.14 3.09
C LEU A 495 -32.62 -5.66 3.53
N ALA A 496 -31.94 -4.84 2.74
CA ALA A 496 -30.65 -4.25 3.10
C ALA A 496 -30.73 -3.46 4.41
N ASN A 497 -31.78 -2.66 4.60
CA ASN A 497 -32.00 -1.93 5.86
C ASN A 497 -32.25 -2.88 7.04
N GLN A 498 -33.05 -3.93 6.86
CA GLN A 498 -33.28 -4.93 7.92
C GLN A 498 -32.00 -5.66 8.32
N VAL A 499 -31.19 -6.05 7.35
CA VAL A 499 -29.89 -6.69 7.59
C VAL A 499 -28.96 -5.71 8.30
N ALA A 500 -28.84 -4.47 7.82
CA ALA A 500 -28.00 -3.45 8.44
C ALA A 500 -28.39 -3.21 9.92
N GLU A 501 -29.67 -3.10 10.23
CA GLU A 501 -30.16 -2.91 11.61
C GLU A 501 -29.86 -4.12 12.53
N LYS A 502 -29.89 -5.34 11.99
CA LYS A 502 -29.48 -6.53 12.74
C LYS A 502 -27.97 -6.57 12.96
N VAL A 503 -27.18 -6.23 11.93
CA VAL A 503 -25.72 -6.23 11.99
C VAL A 503 -25.21 -5.16 12.97
N LYS A 504 -25.82 -3.97 12.99
CA LYS A 504 -25.49 -2.90 13.95
C LYS A 504 -25.62 -3.34 15.42
N LYS A 505 -26.46 -4.34 15.72
CA LYS A 505 -26.66 -4.86 17.08
C LYS A 505 -25.64 -5.94 17.47
N LEU A 506 -24.82 -6.42 16.54
CA LEU A 506 -23.80 -7.42 16.82
C LEU A 506 -22.60 -6.78 17.53
N ASN A 507 -22.16 -7.40 18.61
CA ASN A 507 -20.94 -6.98 19.31
C ASN A 507 -19.74 -7.11 18.37
N GLY A 508 -19.09 -5.99 18.03
CA GLY A 508 -17.93 -5.92 17.14
C GLY A 508 -18.23 -5.38 15.73
N ALA A 509 -19.50 -5.21 15.35
CA ALA A 509 -19.84 -4.52 14.11
C ALA A 509 -19.58 -3.01 14.26
N ARG A 510 -18.80 -2.43 13.35
CA ARG A 510 -18.53 -0.99 13.26
C ARG A 510 -18.81 -0.53 11.82
N ASP A 511 -19.19 0.73 11.65
CA ASP A 511 -19.33 1.41 10.35
C ASP A 511 -20.20 0.66 9.32
N VAL A 512 -21.34 0.12 9.78
CA VAL A 512 -22.30 -0.59 8.91
C VAL A 512 -22.92 0.38 7.90
N THR A 513 -22.54 0.24 6.64
CA THR A 513 -23.00 1.09 5.54
C THR A 513 -23.80 0.30 4.51
N ILE A 514 -24.79 0.97 3.91
CA ILE A 514 -25.53 0.44 2.76
C ILE A 514 -24.95 1.12 1.51
N SER A 515 -24.47 0.32 0.56
CA SER A 515 -23.82 0.82 -0.66
C SER A 515 -24.78 1.58 -1.57
N ARG A 516 -26.06 1.21 -1.59
CA ARG A 516 -27.09 1.89 -2.38
C ARG A 516 -27.31 3.32 -1.89
N GLU A 517 -27.32 4.25 -2.83
CA GLU A 517 -27.64 5.66 -2.57
C GLU A 517 -29.14 5.85 -2.35
N LYS A 518 -29.49 6.86 -1.55
CA LYS A 518 -30.89 7.32 -1.49
C LYS A 518 -31.22 8.05 -2.80
N ALA A 519 -32.48 7.99 -3.21
CA ALA A 519 -32.96 8.74 -4.35
C ALA A 519 -32.62 10.23 -4.19
N LYS A 520 -32.03 10.83 -5.24
CA LYS A 520 -31.75 12.26 -5.27
C LYS A 520 -33.03 12.97 -5.71
N PRO A 521 -33.42 14.08 -5.07
CA PRO A 521 -34.52 14.88 -5.57
C PRO A 521 -34.14 15.42 -6.95
N GLU A 522 -34.99 15.17 -7.94
CA GLU A 522 -34.84 15.68 -9.30
C GLU A 522 -36.07 16.52 -9.68
N LEU A 523 -35.83 17.64 -10.34
CA LEU A 523 -36.90 18.44 -10.93
C LEU A 523 -37.05 18.01 -12.39
N ARG A 524 -38.13 17.27 -12.69
CA ARG A 524 -38.47 16.87 -14.05
C ARG A 524 -39.46 17.86 -14.65
N ILE A 525 -39.03 18.53 -15.72
CA ILE A 525 -39.92 19.36 -16.52
C ILE A 525 -40.61 18.45 -17.54
N LEU A 526 -41.91 18.24 -17.38
CA LEU A 526 -42.72 17.47 -18.31
C LEU A 526 -43.35 18.42 -19.32
N LEU A 527 -42.88 18.35 -20.56
CA LEU A 527 -43.36 19.20 -21.64
C LEU A 527 -44.67 18.65 -22.22
N ASP A 528 -45.67 19.52 -22.33
CA ASP A 528 -46.96 19.22 -22.97
C ASP A 528 -46.81 19.37 -24.49
N GLN A 529 -46.65 18.24 -25.19
CA GLN A 529 -46.40 18.23 -26.63
C GLN A 529 -47.53 18.84 -27.46
N GLU A 530 -48.78 18.68 -27.01
CA GLU A 530 -49.94 19.20 -27.73
C GLU A 530 -49.97 20.72 -27.67
N LYS A 531 -49.77 21.29 -26.49
CA LYS A 531 -49.65 22.75 -26.33
C LYS A 531 -48.43 23.31 -27.04
N MET A 532 -47.28 22.63 -27.01
CA MET A 532 -46.09 23.10 -27.73
C MET A 532 -46.36 23.16 -29.24
N SER A 533 -46.93 22.10 -29.82
CA SER A 533 -47.26 22.03 -31.25
C SER A 533 -48.27 23.11 -31.68
N GLN A 534 -49.32 23.33 -30.87
CA GLN A 534 -50.31 24.39 -31.13
C GLN A 534 -49.70 25.81 -31.14
N ASN A 535 -48.59 26.01 -30.42
CA ASN A 535 -47.86 27.28 -30.37
C ASN A 535 -46.65 27.30 -31.32
N GLY A 536 -46.47 26.29 -32.18
CA GLY A 536 -45.34 26.20 -33.11
C GLY A 536 -43.99 25.97 -32.45
N LEU A 537 -43.98 25.54 -31.18
CA LEU A 537 -42.78 25.24 -30.40
C LEU A 537 -42.44 23.75 -30.50
N ASN A 538 -41.16 23.43 -30.44
CA ASN A 538 -40.65 22.07 -30.32
C ASN A 538 -39.74 21.94 -29.09
N THR A 539 -39.36 20.71 -28.75
CA THR A 539 -38.50 20.41 -27.60
C THR A 539 -37.13 21.10 -27.64
N ALA A 540 -36.66 21.56 -28.80
CA ALA A 540 -35.40 22.29 -28.92
C ALA A 540 -35.54 23.81 -28.73
N THR A 541 -36.78 24.33 -28.72
CA THR A 541 -37.08 25.76 -28.60
C THR A 541 -37.72 26.16 -27.27
N VAL A 542 -37.97 25.19 -26.38
CA VAL A 542 -38.55 25.34 -25.03
C VAL A 542 -37.54 24.83 -24.02
#